data_AF-A0A8T1LKC4-F1
#
_entry.id   AF-A0A8T1LKC4-F1
#
_cell.length_a   1.000
_cell.length_b   1.000
_cell.length_c   1.000
_cell.angle_alpha   90.00
_cell.angle_beta   90.00
_cell.angle_gamma   90.00
#
_symmetry.space_group_name_H-M   'P 1'
#
loop_
_entity.id
_entity.type
_entity.pdbx_description
1 polymer ?
#
loop_
_entity_poly.entity_id
_entity_poly.type
_entity_poly.pdbx_seq_one_letter_code
_entity_poly.pdbx_strand_id
1 'polypeptide(L)'
;MIAVDQFGEGQPVQYSLIETNGDWHMAKSLDHFKRANEHWRFVRIVIVDMDMREVEVISKKLPEAGVLYCHFHVIKWLHETIRKSKTYGIYEYDVLAQMKHATTNSTYSRTEENYHMHRNEFKSLACQDNRTELWEYFDKNWNECCEMWVMAYWVDLPHFGNHTNNRVESLLGKLEWHLKGHFTMRASLKVLLDYHQHKEEQYRSNVEMPGTLRDVSYSEELKVALGMTTRWVTAAIKTQYDIATDAAVANNYTFSDKGATITIKGGEREYLLERG
;
A
#
# COMPACT_ATOMS: atom_id res chain seq x y z
N MET A 1 12.42 7.60 -1.37
CA MET A 1 11.36 6.97 -0.56
C MET A 1 10.28 8.00 -0.29
N ILE A 2 9.01 7.59 -0.38
CA ILE A 2 7.86 8.39 0.03
C ILE A 2 7.18 7.65 1.17
N ALA A 3 6.79 8.38 2.22
CA ALA A 3 5.91 7.88 3.27
C ALA A 3 4.52 8.51 3.10
N VAL A 4 3.50 7.82 3.62
CA VAL A 4 2.14 8.35 3.67
C VAL A 4 1.85 8.79 5.09
N ASP A 5 1.43 10.03 5.24
CA ASP A 5 1.10 10.60 6.54
C ASP A 5 -0.34 10.29 6.98
N GLN A 6 -0.71 10.77 8.17
CA GLN A 6 -2.01 10.60 8.78
C GLN A 6 -3.17 11.29 8.03
N PHE A 7 -2.88 12.10 7.01
CA PHE A 7 -3.86 12.74 6.13
C PHE A 7 -3.99 12.01 4.79
N GLY A 8 -3.17 10.97 4.56
CA GLY A 8 -3.17 10.19 3.34
C GLY A 8 -2.34 10.82 2.22
N GLU A 9 -1.59 11.88 2.55
CA GLU A 9 -0.72 12.60 1.64
C GLU A 9 0.66 11.90 1.59
N GLY A 10 1.21 11.81 0.37
CA GLY A 10 2.51 11.18 0.15
C GLY A 10 3.63 12.20 0.26
N GLN A 11 4.50 12.07 1.26
CA GLN A 11 5.64 12.95 1.47
C GLN A 11 6.98 12.29 1.16
N PRO A 12 7.89 12.98 0.44
CA PRO A 12 9.25 12.51 0.29
C PRO A 12 9.98 12.51 1.64
N VAL A 13 10.42 11.34 2.08
CA VAL A 13 11.16 11.17 3.35
C VAL A 13 12.65 10.89 3.14
N GLN A 14 13.03 10.54 1.91
CA GLN A 14 14.43 10.38 1.54
C GLN A 14 14.61 10.48 0.03
N TYR A 15 15.67 11.18 -0.37
CA TYR A 15 16.24 11.12 -1.71
C TYR A 15 17.62 10.49 -1.64
N SER A 16 17.87 9.52 -2.53
CA SER A 16 19.19 8.90 -2.68
C SER A 16 19.74 9.25 -4.05
N LEU A 17 20.72 10.15 -4.10
CA LEU A 17 21.54 10.37 -5.31
C LEU A 17 22.69 9.37 -5.29
N ILE A 18 22.79 8.57 -6.35
CA ILE A 18 23.74 7.45 -6.45
C ILE A 18 24.60 7.67 -7.70
N GLU A 19 25.92 7.65 -7.54
CA GLU A 19 26.89 7.94 -8.61
C GLU A 19 27.23 6.73 -9.49
N THR A 20 27.00 5.50 -9.01
CA THR A 20 27.29 4.25 -9.75
C THR A 20 26.19 3.21 -9.51
N ASN A 21 26.01 2.25 -10.41
CA ASN A 21 24.98 1.20 -10.27
C ASN A 21 25.56 -0.05 -9.58
N GLY A 22 25.93 0.07 -8.30
CA GLY A 22 26.37 -1.07 -7.47
C GLY A 22 25.24 -1.69 -6.63
N ASP A 23 25.32 -3.01 -6.39
CA ASP A 23 24.27 -3.75 -5.67
C ASP A 23 24.08 -3.33 -4.18
N TRP A 24 25.04 -2.63 -3.58
CA TRP A 24 25.00 -2.25 -2.15
C TRP A 24 24.21 -0.96 -1.84
N HIS A 25 23.76 -0.22 -2.85
CA HIS A 25 23.19 1.12 -2.64
C HIS A 25 21.85 1.13 -1.92
N MET A 26 21.01 0.10 -2.10
CA MET A 26 19.73 0.00 -1.38
C MET A 26 19.94 -0.21 0.12
N ALA A 27 20.86 -1.10 0.49
CA ALA A 27 21.19 -1.35 1.89
C ALA A 27 21.71 -0.07 2.57
N LYS A 28 22.61 0.67 1.90
CA LYS A 28 23.13 1.94 2.42
C LYS A 28 22.07 3.04 2.46
N SER A 29 21.18 3.10 1.45
CA SER A 29 20.05 4.02 1.46
C SER A 29 19.14 3.77 2.65
N LEU A 30 18.84 2.51 2.97
CA LEU A 30 18.03 2.18 4.15
C LEU A 30 18.79 2.44 5.46
N ASP A 31 20.12 2.30 5.48
CA ASP A 31 20.91 2.68 6.67
C ASP A 31 20.87 4.19 6.91
N HIS A 32 20.92 5.00 5.85
CA HIS A 32 20.73 6.45 5.97
C HIS A 32 19.31 6.80 6.40
N PHE A 33 18.28 6.12 5.85
CA PHE A 33 16.90 6.27 6.27
C PHE A 33 16.76 6.12 7.78
N LYS A 34 17.27 5.01 8.33
CA LYS A 34 17.19 4.71 9.76
C LYS A 34 17.92 5.70 10.64
N ARG A 35 19.07 6.22 10.18
CA ARG A 35 19.84 7.23 10.92
C ARG A 35 19.11 8.57 10.97
N ALA A 36 18.37 8.91 9.93
CA ALA A 36 17.63 10.17 9.84
C ALA A 36 16.23 10.11 10.47
N ASN A 37 15.69 8.91 10.73
CA ASN A 37 14.30 8.73 11.18
C ASN A 37 14.25 7.84 12.42
N GLU A 38 14.16 8.42 13.62
CA GLU A 38 14.18 7.67 14.90
C GLU A 38 13.04 6.64 15.02
N HIS A 39 11.90 6.92 14.39
CA HIS A 39 10.71 6.06 14.38
C HIS A 39 10.66 5.07 13.22
N TRP A 40 11.79 4.76 12.56
CA TRP A 40 11.83 3.83 11.42
C TRP A 40 11.24 2.44 11.74
N ARG A 41 11.23 2.03 13.02
CA ARG A 41 10.60 0.80 13.52
C ARG A 41 9.06 0.81 13.48
N PHE A 42 8.45 1.96 13.22
CA PHE A 42 7.00 2.06 13.04
C PHE A 42 6.56 1.84 11.59
N VAL A 43 7.52 1.68 10.66
CA VAL A 43 7.18 1.26 9.30
C VAL A 43 6.57 -0.14 9.35
N ARG A 44 5.34 -0.27 8.85
CA ARG A 44 4.60 -1.54 8.83
C ARG A 44 4.45 -2.13 7.44
N ILE A 45 4.43 -1.29 6.41
CA ILE A 45 4.26 -1.71 5.02
C ILE A 45 5.26 -0.95 4.14
N VAL A 46 5.94 -1.66 3.26
CA VAL A 46 6.77 -1.09 2.20
C VAL A 46 6.26 -1.61 0.87
N ILE A 47 5.83 -0.71 0.00
CA ILE A 47 5.46 -1.04 -1.37
C ILE A 47 6.69 -0.85 -2.26
N VAL A 48 7.07 -1.90 -2.96
CA VAL A 48 8.26 -1.95 -3.82
C VAL A 48 7.87 -2.25 -5.26
N ASP A 49 8.79 -1.95 -6.16
CA ASP A 49 8.72 -2.47 -7.51
C ASP A 49 9.07 -3.96 -7.53
N MET A 50 8.84 -4.60 -8.66
CA MET A 50 9.14 -6.02 -8.82
C MET A 50 10.64 -6.26 -9.01
N ASP A 51 11.45 -6.08 -7.96
CA ASP A 51 12.86 -6.50 -7.90
C ASP A 51 13.10 -7.35 -6.64
N MET A 52 13.42 -8.63 -6.85
CA MET A 52 13.68 -9.60 -5.78
C MET A 52 14.82 -9.18 -4.84
N ARG A 53 15.82 -8.43 -5.35
CA ARG A 53 16.94 -7.96 -4.53
C ARG A 53 16.51 -6.84 -3.59
N GLU A 54 15.61 -5.97 -4.03
CA GLU A 54 15.05 -4.93 -3.17
C GLU A 54 14.27 -5.56 -2.02
N VAL A 55 13.44 -6.56 -2.32
CA VAL A 55 12.69 -7.31 -1.30
C VAL A 55 13.62 -7.91 -0.26
N GLU A 56 14.66 -8.64 -0.67
CA GLU A 56 15.58 -9.27 0.27
C GLU A 56 16.27 -8.25 1.19
N VAL A 57 16.75 -7.15 0.61
CA VAL A 57 17.43 -6.08 1.35
C VAL A 57 16.47 -5.37 2.31
N ILE A 58 15.25 -5.07 1.87
CA ILE A 58 14.23 -4.40 2.67
C ILE A 58 13.79 -5.30 3.82
N SER A 59 13.47 -6.58 3.57
CA SER A 59 13.08 -7.52 4.62
C SER A 59 14.17 -7.69 5.68
N LYS A 60 15.46 -7.68 5.28
CA LYS A 60 16.59 -7.71 6.23
C LYS A 60 16.74 -6.41 7.03
N LYS A 61 16.52 -5.26 6.40
CA LYS A 61 16.71 -3.95 7.04
C LYS A 61 15.47 -3.52 7.84
N LEU A 62 14.26 -3.85 7.44
CA LEU A 62 13.01 -3.45 8.06
C LEU A 62 12.19 -4.71 8.40
N PRO A 63 12.66 -5.55 9.35
CA PRO A 63 12.05 -6.85 9.62
C PRO A 63 10.62 -6.76 10.20
N GLU A 64 10.24 -5.60 10.72
CA GLU A 64 8.91 -5.33 11.27
C GLU A 64 7.90 -4.89 10.19
N ALA A 65 8.36 -4.70 8.95
CA ALA A 65 7.54 -4.25 7.84
C ALA A 65 7.21 -5.40 6.88
N GLY A 66 5.94 -5.51 6.49
CA GLY A 66 5.53 -6.33 5.35
C GLY A 66 5.97 -5.67 4.04
N VAL A 67 6.53 -6.46 3.12
CA VAL A 67 6.97 -5.99 1.80
C VAL A 67 5.95 -6.43 0.77
N LEU A 68 5.35 -5.47 0.07
CA LEU A 68 4.32 -5.71 -0.94
C LEU A 68 4.83 -5.23 -2.31
N TYR A 69 4.53 -5.99 -3.36
CA TYR A 69 4.73 -5.54 -4.72
C TYR A 69 3.64 -4.54 -5.13
N CYS A 70 4.05 -3.52 -5.88
CA CYS A 70 3.14 -2.59 -6.53
C CYS A 70 2.21 -3.33 -7.50
N HIS A 71 0.88 -3.20 -7.33
CA HIS A 71 -0.13 -3.82 -8.21
C HIS A 71 0.06 -3.42 -9.67
N PHE A 72 0.43 -2.16 -9.94
CA PHE A 72 0.64 -1.70 -11.31
C PHE A 72 1.75 -2.50 -12.00
N HIS A 73 2.88 -2.70 -11.31
CA HIS A 73 4.00 -3.46 -11.82
C HIS A 73 3.69 -4.95 -11.94
N VAL A 74 3.00 -5.53 -10.97
CA VAL A 74 2.52 -6.92 -11.01
C VAL A 74 1.66 -7.17 -12.26
N ILE A 75 0.62 -6.35 -12.46
CA ILE A 75 -0.31 -6.47 -13.59
C ILE A 75 0.43 -6.28 -14.91
N LYS A 76 1.29 -5.26 -15.01
CA LYS A 76 2.10 -5.00 -16.20
C LYS A 76 2.97 -6.20 -16.56
N TRP A 77 3.70 -6.75 -15.59
CA TRP A 77 4.57 -7.91 -15.81
C TRP A 77 3.80 -9.18 -16.17
N LEU A 78 2.67 -9.45 -15.51
CA LEU A 78 1.80 -10.57 -15.85
C LEU A 78 1.26 -10.44 -17.28
N HIS A 79 0.79 -9.25 -17.66
CA HIS A 79 0.29 -8.99 -19.02
C HIS A 79 1.38 -9.11 -20.09
N GLU A 80 2.59 -8.63 -19.79
CA GLU A 80 3.76 -8.79 -20.67
C GLU A 80 4.16 -10.26 -20.80
N THR A 81 4.11 -11.04 -19.72
CA THR A 81 4.38 -12.48 -19.73
C THR A 81 3.36 -13.22 -20.60
N ILE A 82 2.07 -12.94 -20.43
CA ILE A 82 0.99 -13.49 -21.27
C ILE A 82 1.22 -13.12 -22.74
N ARG A 83 1.68 -11.89 -23.03
CA ARG A 83 1.98 -11.44 -24.40
C ARG A 83 3.19 -12.16 -25.01
N LYS A 84 4.11 -12.70 -24.21
CA LYS A 84 5.25 -13.52 -24.69
C LYS A 84 4.80 -14.91 -25.14
N SER A 85 3.65 -15.01 -25.80
CA SER A 85 3.04 -16.25 -26.30
C SER A 85 3.99 -17.09 -27.15
N LYS A 86 4.90 -16.47 -27.91
CA LYS A 86 5.95 -17.23 -28.64
C LYS A 86 6.84 -18.12 -27.74
N THR A 87 6.93 -17.83 -26.46
CA THR A 87 7.70 -18.59 -25.46
C THR A 87 6.89 -19.73 -24.85
N TYR A 88 5.57 -19.56 -24.75
CA TYR A 88 4.67 -20.45 -24.00
C TYR A 88 3.53 -21.04 -24.85
N GLY A 89 3.66 -20.96 -26.18
CA GLY A 89 2.63 -21.36 -27.14
C GLY A 89 1.74 -20.20 -27.62
N ILE A 90 1.27 -20.32 -28.86
CA ILE A 90 0.40 -19.30 -29.48
C ILE A 90 -1.03 -19.49 -28.96
N TYR A 91 -1.56 -18.49 -28.28
CA TYR A 91 -2.94 -18.45 -27.83
C TYR A 91 -3.77 -17.53 -28.72
N GLU A 92 -5.04 -17.87 -28.91
CA GLU A 92 -6.01 -17.01 -29.56
C GLU A 92 -6.18 -15.68 -28.82
N TYR A 93 -6.52 -14.63 -29.55
CA TYR A 93 -6.63 -13.28 -28.99
C TYR A 93 -7.61 -13.22 -27.81
N ASP A 94 -8.77 -13.87 -27.93
CA ASP A 94 -9.79 -13.86 -26.88
C ASP A 94 -9.35 -14.60 -25.62
N VAL A 95 -8.55 -15.67 -25.78
CA VAL A 95 -7.95 -16.40 -24.66
C VAL A 95 -6.93 -15.53 -23.95
N LEU A 96 -6.07 -14.82 -24.69
CA LEU A 96 -5.11 -13.87 -24.12
C LEU A 96 -5.81 -12.72 -23.37
N ALA A 97 -6.95 -12.24 -23.87
CA ALA A 97 -7.75 -11.22 -23.20
C ALA A 97 -8.32 -11.74 -21.89
N GLN A 98 -8.91 -12.95 -21.88
CA GLN A 98 -9.43 -13.59 -20.67
C GLN A 98 -8.33 -13.83 -19.63
N MET A 99 -7.15 -14.29 -20.04
CA MET A 99 -5.99 -14.45 -19.16
C MET A 99 -5.59 -13.13 -18.47
N LYS A 100 -5.59 -12.02 -19.22
CA LYS A 100 -5.30 -10.68 -18.66
C LYS A 100 -6.37 -10.23 -17.67
N HIS A 101 -7.64 -10.52 -17.93
CA HIS A 101 -8.71 -10.25 -16.99
C HIS A 101 -8.56 -11.09 -15.72
N ALA A 102 -8.33 -12.40 -15.84
CA ALA A 102 -8.13 -13.30 -14.71
C ALA A 102 -6.94 -12.86 -13.82
N THR A 103 -5.81 -12.50 -14.42
CA THR A 103 -4.62 -12.00 -13.68
C THR A 103 -4.85 -10.64 -13.02
N THR A 104 -5.60 -9.75 -13.66
CA THR A 104 -5.97 -8.45 -13.07
C THR A 104 -6.92 -8.64 -11.89
N ASN A 105 -7.95 -9.47 -12.06
CA ASN A 105 -8.94 -9.74 -11.01
C ASN A 105 -8.35 -10.49 -9.81
N SER A 106 -7.41 -11.42 -10.04
CA SER A 106 -6.68 -12.08 -8.96
C SER A 106 -5.87 -11.09 -8.12
N THR A 107 -5.21 -10.11 -8.74
CA THR A 107 -4.47 -9.04 -8.02
C THR A 107 -5.39 -8.24 -7.08
N TYR A 108 -6.60 -7.90 -7.53
CA TYR A 108 -7.59 -7.15 -6.74
C TYR A 108 -8.56 -8.01 -5.93
N SER A 109 -8.35 -9.31 -5.85
CA SER A 109 -9.23 -10.21 -5.10
C SER A 109 -9.15 -9.90 -3.61
N ARG A 110 -10.31 -9.62 -2.99
CA ARG A 110 -10.42 -9.25 -1.57
C ARG A 110 -10.57 -10.44 -0.62
N THR A 111 -10.73 -11.64 -1.16
CA THR A 111 -10.81 -12.89 -0.40
C THR A 111 -9.96 -13.95 -1.09
N GLU A 112 -9.47 -14.91 -0.31
CA GLU A 112 -8.66 -16.03 -0.82
C GLU A 112 -9.48 -16.87 -1.81
N GLU A 113 -10.78 -17.06 -1.59
CA GLU A 113 -11.66 -17.81 -2.49
C GLU A 113 -11.75 -17.14 -3.86
N ASN A 114 -11.93 -15.81 -3.90
CA ASN A 114 -11.95 -15.05 -5.14
C ASN A 114 -10.60 -15.13 -5.86
N TYR A 115 -9.49 -15.07 -5.11
CA TYR A 115 -8.17 -15.25 -5.68
C TYR A 115 -8.03 -16.64 -6.34
N HIS A 116 -8.37 -17.70 -5.61
CA HIS A 116 -8.29 -19.06 -6.12
C HIS A 116 -9.20 -19.31 -7.32
N MET A 117 -10.39 -18.70 -7.34
CA MET A 117 -11.30 -18.74 -8.48
C MET A 117 -10.64 -18.17 -9.75
N HIS A 118 -10.16 -16.93 -9.70
CA HIS A 118 -9.49 -16.30 -10.85
C HIS A 118 -8.18 -17.00 -11.24
N ARG A 119 -7.42 -17.50 -10.26
CA ARG A 119 -6.21 -18.31 -10.49
C ARG A 119 -6.54 -19.60 -11.24
N ASN A 120 -7.62 -20.29 -10.87
CA ASN A 120 -8.03 -21.53 -11.51
C ASN A 120 -8.61 -21.28 -12.92
N GLU A 121 -9.28 -20.15 -13.14
CA GLU A 121 -9.65 -19.67 -14.47
C GLU A 121 -8.40 -19.47 -15.34
N PHE A 122 -7.41 -18.73 -14.84
CA PHE A 122 -6.13 -18.53 -15.53
C PHE A 122 -5.44 -19.86 -15.84
N LYS A 123 -5.38 -20.80 -14.89
CA LYS A 123 -4.84 -22.16 -15.09
C LYS A 123 -5.55 -22.87 -16.23
N SER A 124 -6.87 -22.84 -16.25
CA SER A 124 -7.68 -23.55 -17.26
C SER A 124 -7.43 -23.00 -18.66
N LEU A 125 -7.26 -21.68 -18.78
CA LEU A 125 -6.90 -21.03 -20.04
C LEU A 125 -5.46 -21.30 -20.46
N ALA A 126 -4.52 -21.24 -19.52
CA ALA A 126 -3.09 -21.46 -19.77
C ALA A 126 -2.82 -22.90 -20.21
N CYS A 127 -3.59 -23.85 -19.68
CA CYS A 127 -3.40 -25.27 -19.95
C CYS A 127 -4.20 -25.82 -21.15
N GLN A 128 -4.81 -24.96 -21.97
CA GLN A 128 -5.49 -25.39 -23.19
C GLN A 128 -4.52 -26.10 -24.14
N ASP A 129 -5.02 -27.09 -24.89
CA ASP A 129 -4.24 -27.88 -25.86
C ASP A 129 -3.00 -28.58 -25.25
N ASN A 130 -3.10 -29.03 -23.99
CA ASN A 130 -2.02 -29.69 -23.23
C ASN A 130 -0.76 -28.84 -23.00
N ARG A 131 -0.85 -27.52 -23.18
CA ARG A 131 0.22 -26.59 -22.77
C ARG A 131 0.29 -26.54 -21.25
N THR A 132 1.46 -26.30 -20.68
CA THR A 132 1.62 -26.21 -19.21
C THR A 132 2.64 -25.16 -18.79
N GLU A 133 3.51 -24.74 -19.69
CA GLU A 133 4.68 -23.92 -19.42
C GLU A 133 4.34 -22.54 -18.87
N LEU A 134 3.28 -21.89 -19.39
CA LEU A 134 2.81 -20.60 -18.87
C LEU A 134 2.27 -20.75 -17.44
N TRP A 135 1.53 -21.84 -17.18
CA TRP A 135 0.98 -22.12 -15.87
C TRP A 135 2.09 -22.42 -14.85
N GLU A 136 3.04 -23.29 -15.19
CA GLU A 136 4.15 -23.64 -14.32
C GLU A 136 5.01 -22.42 -13.98
N TYR A 137 5.25 -21.55 -14.96
CA TYR A 137 5.90 -20.26 -14.73
C TYR A 137 5.09 -19.39 -13.75
N PHE A 138 3.78 -19.25 -13.98
CA PHE A 138 2.94 -18.45 -13.10
C PHE A 138 2.90 -19.01 -11.67
N ASP A 139 2.70 -20.31 -11.53
CA ASP A 139 2.57 -20.97 -10.24
C ASP A 139 3.85 -20.78 -9.40
N LYS A 140 5.00 -21.02 -10.03
CA LYS A 140 6.30 -20.87 -9.36
C LYS A 140 6.67 -19.42 -9.04
N ASN A 141 6.48 -18.49 -9.98
CA ASN A 141 7.04 -17.12 -9.83
C ASN A 141 6.06 -16.12 -9.21
N TRP A 142 4.77 -16.43 -9.21
CA TRP A 142 3.72 -15.51 -8.76
C TRP A 142 2.83 -16.12 -7.70
N ASN A 143 2.36 -17.35 -7.88
CA ASN A 143 1.49 -17.97 -6.88
C ASN A 143 2.24 -18.29 -5.58
N GLU A 144 3.49 -18.76 -5.64
CA GLU A 144 4.34 -19.00 -4.45
C GLU A 144 4.51 -17.76 -3.56
N CYS A 145 4.41 -16.56 -4.13
CA CYS A 145 4.53 -15.28 -3.41
C CYS A 145 3.24 -14.45 -3.46
N CYS A 146 2.07 -15.08 -3.62
CA CYS A 146 0.78 -14.38 -3.77
C CYS A 146 0.46 -13.43 -2.59
N GLU A 147 0.91 -13.77 -1.38
CA GLU A 147 0.82 -12.92 -0.18
C GLU A 147 1.50 -11.56 -0.31
N MET A 148 2.36 -11.37 -1.32
CA MET A 148 3.06 -10.11 -1.61
C MET A 148 2.43 -9.26 -2.72
N TRP A 149 1.45 -9.77 -3.48
CA TRP A 149 0.78 -9.00 -4.55
C TRP A 149 -0.76 -9.14 -4.61
N VAL A 150 -1.39 -10.02 -3.83
CA VAL A 150 -2.84 -10.25 -3.80
C VAL A 150 -3.51 -9.55 -2.62
N MET A 151 -4.52 -8.73 -2.92
CA MET A 151 -5.20 -7.90 -1.92
C MET A 151 -5.78 -8.67 -0.71
N ALA A 152 -6.22 -9.91 -0.89
CA ALA A 152 -6.81 -10.74 0.15
C ALA A 152 -5.91 -10.88 1.40
N TYR A 153 -4.58 -10.95 1.22
CA TYR A 153 -3.64 -11.21 2.31
C TYR A 153 -3.22 -9.95 3.09
N TRP A 154 -3.68 -8.77 2.69
CA TRP A 154 -3.33 -7.51 3.35
C TRP A 154 -4.46 -6.51 3.44
N VAL A 155 -5.69 -6.90 3.12
CA VAL A 155 -6.86 -6.01 3.20
C VAL A 155 -7.00 -5.37 4.58
N ASP A 156 -6.56 -6.07 5.62
CA ASP A 156 -6.61 -5.62 7.02
C ASP A 156 -5.35 -4.85 7.47
N LEU A 157 -4.31 -4.76 6.63
CA LEU A 157 -3.09 -4.04 6.96
C LEU A 157 -3.27 -2.53 6.73
N PRO A 158 -2.58 -1.67 7.49
CA PRO A 158 -2.68 -0.22 7.37
C PRO A 158 -1.92 0.31 6.15
N HIS A 159 -2.32 -0.10 4.95
CA HIS A 159 -1.74 0.35 3.68
C HIS A 159 -2.37 1.67 3.19
N PHE A 160 -3.36 2.23 3.91
CA PHE A 160 -4.03 3.49 3.61
C PHE A 160 -4.63 3.58 2.19
N GLY A 161 -5.11 2.45 1.66
CA GLY A 161 -5.60 2.36 0.27
C GLY A 161 -4.51 2.46 -0.80
N ASN A 162 -3.24 2.39 -0.42
CA ASN A 162 -2.13 2.38 -1.37
C ASN A 162 -1.90 0.96 -1.88
N HIS A 163 -1.99 0.83 -3.19
CA HIS A 163 -1.73 -0.41 -3.91
C HIS A 163 -0.69 -0.22 -5.02
N THR A 164 -0.21 1.01 -5.21
CA THR A 164 0.71 1.38 -6.28
C THR A 164 1.82 2.29 -5.76
N ASN A 165 2.92 2.33 -6.49
CA ASN A 165 4.05 3.23 -6.28
C ASN A 165 3.90 4.56 -7.08
N ASN A 166 2.74 4.82 -7.71
CA ASN A 166 2.50 5.96 -8.62
C ASN A 166 2.94 7.31 -8.06
N ARG A 167 2.81 7.53 -6.74
CA ARG A 167 3.27 8.77 -6.09
C ARG A 167 4.78 8.92 -6.15
N VAL A 168 5.52 7.84 -5.95
CA VAL A 168 6.98 7.79 -6.06
C VAL A 168 7.40 8.05 -7.50
N GLU A 169 6.78 7.35 -8.46
CA GLU A 169 7.09 7.55 -9.88
C GLU A 169 6.77 8.96 -10.36
N SER A 170 5.62 9.52 -9.97
CA SER A 170 5.25 10.89 -10.32
C SER A 170 6.21 11.93 -9.74
N LEU A 171 6.63 11.74 -8.48
CA LEU A 171 7.63 12.59 -7.83
C LEU A 171 8.97 12.51 -8.57
N LEU A 172 9.44 11.28 -8.83
CA LEU A 172 10.70 11.04 -9.52
C LEU A 172 10.68 11.60 -10.94
N GLY A 173 9.61 11.39 -11.71
CA GLY A 173 9.49 11.91 -13.07
C GLY A 173 9.49 13.45 -13.12
N LYS A 174 8.86 14.12 -12.14
CA LYS A 174 8.95 15.60 -12.02
C LYS A 174 10.36 16.04 -11.65
N LEU A 175 10.99 15.38 -10.70
CA LEU A 175 12.35 15.69 -10.27
C LEU A 175 13.35 15.47 -11.42
N GLU A 176 13.25 14.35 -12.14
CA GLU A 176 14.05 14.07 -13.33
C GLU A 176 13.89 15.16 -14.38
N TRP A 177 12.67 15.66 -14.60
CA TRP A 177 12.44 16.78 -15.50
C TRP A 177 13.16 18.05 -15.05
N HIS A 178 13.13 18.39 -13.76
CA HIS A 178 13.89 19.52 -13.21
C HIS A 178 15.40 19.30 -13.28
N LEU A 179 15.87 18.05 -13.21
CA LEU A 179 17.28 17.70 -13.31
C LEU A 179 17.79 17.67 -14.77
N LYS A 180 16.90 17.65 -15.77
CA LYS A 180 17.31 17.68 -17.19
C LYS A 180 18.12 18.94 -17.47
N GLY A 181 19.37 18.74 -17.87
CA GLY A 181 20.32 19.82 -18.19
C GLY A 181 21.31 20.16 -17.08
N HIS A 182 21.24 19.50 -15.92
CA HIS A 182 22.21 19.65 -14.84
C HIS A 182 23.17 18.45 -14.82
N PHE A 183 24.43 18.68 -15.24
CA PHE A 183 25.41 17.61 -15.46
C PHE A 183 26.40 17.37 -14.31
N THR A 184 26.26 18.08 -13.19
CA THR A 184 27.17 17.91 -12.03
C THR A 184 26.37 17.60 -10.78
N MET A 185 26.94 16.76 -9.91
CA MET A 185 26.34 16.41 -8.61
C MET A 185 25.95 17.64 -7.78
N ARG A 186 26.79 18.69 -7.80
CA ARG A 186 26.50 19.95 -7.10
C ARG A 186 25.28 20.66 -7.68
N ALA A 187 25.14 20.71 -9.00
CA ALA A 187 23.99 21.33 -9.64
C ALA A 187 22.71 20.52 -9.35
N SER A 188 22.77 19.19 -9.46
CA SER A 188 21.65 18.30 -9.15
C SER A 188 21.22 18.42 -7.68
N LEU A 189 22.16 18.55 -6.74
CA LEU A 189 21.84 18.72 -5.33
C LEU A 189 21.11 20.04 -5.07
N LYS A 190 21.51 21.14 -5.71
CA LYS A 190 20.79 22.43 -5.57
C LYS A 190 19.35 22.32 -6.03
N VAL A 191 19.13 21.78 -7.24
CA VAL A 191 17.78 21.58 -7.79
C VAL A 191 16.94 20.70 -6.87
N LEU A 192 17.53 19.64 -6.32
CA LEU A 192 16.84 18.75 -5.40
C LEU A 192 16.41 19.48 -4.11
N LEU A 193 17.30 20.29 -3.52
CA LEU A 193 17.00 21.06 -2.32
C LEU A 193 15.91 22.10 -2.57
N ASP A 194 15.99 22.84 -3.68
CA ASP A 194 14.99 23.83 -4.07
C ASP A 194 13.61 23.16 -4.27
N TYR A 195 13.60 21.99 -4.95
CA TYR A 195 12.39 21.20 -5.14
C TYR A 195 11.81 20.69 -3.82
N HIS A 196 12.66 20.21 -2.91
CA HIS A 196 12.23 19.71 -1.61
C HIS A 196 11.64 20.82 -0.75
N GLN A 197 12.27 21.99 -0.71
CA GLN A 197 11.76 23.15 0.02
C GLN A 197 10.37 23.54 -0.48
N HIS A 198 10.16 23.60 -1.80
CA HIS A 198 8.85 23.89 -2.37
C HIS A 198 7.79 22.84 -1.98
N LYS A 199 8.18 21.56 -1.91
CA LYS A 199 7.29 20.49 -1.44
C LYS A 199 6.91 20.62 0.03
N GLU A 200 7.86 21.00 0.87
CA GLU A 200 7.63 21.23 2.28
C GLU A 200 6.69 22.42 2.51
N GLU A 201 6.86 23.52 1.77
CA GLU A 201 5.98 24.68 1.82
C GLU A 201 4.53 24.35 1.40
N GLN A 202 4.37 23.59 0.31
CA GLN A 202 3.06 23.08 -0.12
C GLN A 202 2.42 22.20 0.96
N TYR A 203 3.21 21.30 1.55
CA TYR A 203 2.73 20.42 2.61
C TYR A 203 2.25 21.19 3.83
N ARG A 204 3.06 22.13 4.34
CA ARG A 204 2.69 22.97 5.49
C ARG A 204 1.39 23.73 5.21
N SER A 205 1.25 24.33 4.03
CA SER A 205 0.02 25.01 3.64
C SER A 205 -1.21 24.09 3.59
N ASN A 206 -1.04 22.81 3.23
CA ASN A 206 -2.15 21.86 3.15
C ASN A 206 -2.54 21.32 4.53
N VAL A 207 -1.58 21.08 5.41
CA VAL A 207 -1.82 20.55 6.76
C VAL A 207 -2.31 21.63 7.73
N GLU A 208 -1.88 22.88 7.55
CA GLU A 208 -2.36 24.02 8.34
C GLU A 208 -3.82 24.44 8.01
N MET A 209 -4.45 23.80 7.02
CA MET A 209 -5.84 24.06 6.61
C MET A 209 -6.77 22.87 6.99
N PRO A 210 -7.42 22.89 8.17
CA PRO A 210 -8.36 21.85 8.57
C PRO A 210 -9.56 21.74 7.60
N GLY A 211 -10.03 20.51 7.35
CA GLY A 211 -11.37 20.28 6.77
C GLY A 211 -11.46 20.04 5.25
N THR A 212 -10.40 19.57 4.60
CA THR A 212 -10.40 19.26 3.15
C THR A 212 -11.14 17.97 2.79
N LEU A 213 -11.26 17.01 3.71
CA LEU A 213 -11.98 15.75 3.48
C LEU A 213 -13.44 15.87 3.92
N ARG A 214 -14.37 15.64 2.99
CA ARG A 214 -15.81 15.60 3.25
C ARG A 214 -16.40 14.31 2.71
N ASP A 215 -17.19 13.64 3.53
CA ASP A 215 -18.06 12.53 3.13
C ASP A 215 -19.47 12.82 3.65
N VAL A 216 -20.43 12.95 2.72
CA VAL A 216 -21.82 13.28 3.04
C VAL A 216 -22.58 12.11 3.65
N SER A 217 -22.06 10.89 3.50
CA SER A 217 -22.66 9.66 4.04
C SER A 217 -22.32 9.41 5.51
N TYR A 218 -21.36 10.15 6.07
CA TYR A 218 -20.91 10.01 7.45
C TYR A 218 -21.74 10.87 8.41
N SER A 219 -21.89 10.43 9.66
CA SER A 219 -22.47 11.27 10.73
C SER A 219 -21.55 12.45 11.04
N GLU A 220 -22.02 13.44 11.80
CA GLU A 220 -21.18 14.59 12.16
C GLU A 220 -19.94 14.18 12.95
N GLU A 221 -20.05 13.16 13.81
CA GLU A 221 -18.94 12.60 14.60
C GLU A 221 -17.91 11.91 13.68
N LEU A 222 -18.37 11.13 12.70
CA LEU A 222 -17.49 10.51 11.70
C LEU A 222 -16.90 11.54 10.74
N LYS A 223 -17.60 12.66 10.47
CA LYS A 223 -17.05 13.79 9.70
C LYS A 223 -15.95 14.52 10.47
N VAL A 224 -16.08 14.66 11.78
CA VAL A 224 -14.99 15.18 12.64
C VAL A 224 -13.80 14.23 12.60
N ALA A 225 -14.02 12.92 12.76
CA ALA A 225 -12.96 11.92 12.64
C ALA A 225 -12.30 11.97 11.24
N LEU A 226 -13.07 12.12 10.17
CA LEU A 226 -12.56 12.27 8.80
C LEU A 226 -11.78 13.57 8.59
N GLY A 227 -12.19 14.65 9.26
CA GLY A 227 -11.47 15.93 9.23
C GLY A 227 -10.12 15.87 9.95
N MET A 228 -9.92 14.90 10.84
CA MET A 228 -8.72 14.73 11.65
C MET A 228 -7.83 13.56 11.21
N THR A 229 -8.32 12.66 10.35
CA THR A 229 -7.66 11.39 9.99
C THR A 229 -7.79 11.06 8.50
N THR A 230 -7.20 9.95 8.04
CA THR A 230 -7.39 9.47 6.66
C THR A 230 -8.77 8.86 6.44
N ARG A 231 -9.25 8.86 5.17
CA ARG A 231 -10.44 8.08 4.75
C ARG A 231 -10.36 6.61 5.16
N TRP A 232 -9.16 6.02 5.12
CA TRP A 232 -8.96 4.62 5.51
C TRP A 232 -9.20 4.42 7.01
N VAL A 233 -8.64 5.29 7.85
CA VAL A 233 -8.83 5.24 9.32
C VAL A 233 -10.29 5.46 9.67
N THR A 234 -10.95 6.44 9.07
CA THR A 234 -12.37 6.66 9.33
C THR A 234 -13.22 5.48 8.87
N ALA A 235 -12.93 4.87 7.71
CA ALA A 235 -13.62 3.68 7.24
C ALA A 235 -13.40 2.47 8.16
N ALA A 236 -12.19 2.27 8.68
CA ALA A 236 -11.88 1.20 9.63
C ALA A 236 -12.62 1.37 10.97
N ILE A 237 -12.70 2.60 11.47
CA ILE A 237 -13.43 2.92 12.72
C ILE A 237 -14.94 2.88 12.50
N LYS A 238 -15.43 3.17 11.29
CA LYS A 238 -16.87 3.21 10.97
C LYS A 238 -17.58 1.91 11.38
N THR A 239 -17.01 0.74 11.12
CA THR A 239 -17.65 -0.53 11.49
C THR A 239 -17.87 -0.64 13.00
N GLN A 240 -16.88 -0.24 13.81
CA GLN A 240 -17.02 -0.23 15.27
C GLN A 240 -17.99 0.85 15.74
N TYR A 241 -17.95 2.03 15.10
CA TYR A 241 -18.86 3.14 15.36
C TYR A 241 -20.32 2.77 15.08
N ASP A 242 -20.62 2.13 13.95
CA ASP A 242 -21.96 1.69 13.57
C ASP A 242 -22.52 0.70 14.60
N ILE A 243 -21.69 -0.23 15.09
CA ILE A 243 -22.06 -1.19 16.15
C ILE A 243 -22.33 -0.45 17.47
N ALA A 244 -21.47 0.50 17.83
CA ALA A 244 -21.59 1.24 19.09
C ALA A 244 -22.79 2.20 19.10
N THR A 245 -23.20 2.69 17.93
CA THR A 245 -24.32 3.63 17.77
C THR A 245 -25.64 2.95 17.42
N ASP A 246 -25.64 1.65 17.14
CA ASP A 246 -26.86 0.85 17.01
C ASP A 246 -27.61 0.82 18.34
N ALA A 247 -28.81 1.40 18.36
CA ALA A 247 -29.64 1.49 19.56
C ALA A 247 -29.97 0.10 20.16
N ALA A 248 -30.09 -0.95 19.34
CA ALA A 248 -30.35 -2.31 19.82
C ALA A 248 -29.13 -2.91 20.55
N VAL A 249 -27.91 -2.52 20.14
CA VAL A 249 -26.66 -2.94 20.79
C VAL A 249 -26.38 -2.06 22.01
N ALA A 250 -26.49 -0.74 21.87
CA ALA A 250 -26.24 0.22 22.94
C ALA A 250 -27.17 -0.01 24.15
N ASN A 251 -28.43 -0.38 23.91
CA ASN A 251 -29.38 -0.68 24.98
C ASN A 251 -29.05 -1.96 25.77
N ASN A 252 -28.16 -2.83 25.26
CA ASN A 252 -27.67 -3.99 26.00
C ASN A 252 -26.50 -3.66 26.93
N TYR A 253 -25.99 -2.42 26.91
CA TYR A 253 -24.92 -1.97 27.77
C TYR A 253 -25.42 -0.92 28.77
N THR A 254 -25.05 -1.09 30.03
CA THR A 254 -25.28 -0.11 31.10
C THR A 254 -23.96 0.53 31.50
N PHE A 255 -23.96 1.85 31.60
CA PHE A 255 -22.80 2.64 31.95
C PHE A 255 -22.99 3.16 33.37
N SER A 256 -22.04 2.88 34.26
CA SER A 256 -21.99 3.45 35.60
C SER A 256 -20.71 4.25 35.78
N ASP A 257 -20.89 5.57 35.97
CA ASP A 257 -19.80 6.50 36.19
C ASP A 257 -19.41 6.51 37.68
N LYS A 258 -18.16 6.16 37.97
CA LYS A 258 -17.57 6.21 39.33
C LYS A 258 -16.53 7.33 39.46
N GLY A 259 -16.58 8.34 38.60
CA GLY A 259 -15.70 9.51 38.61
C GLY A 259 -14.38 9.25 37.91
N ALA A 260 -13.49 8.46 38.54
CA ALA A 260 -12.18 8.12 37.96
C ALA A 260 -12.27 7.03 36.88
N THR A 261 -13.34 6.23 36.93
CA THR A 261 -13.55 5.09 36.04
C THR A 261 -15.00 4.99 35.61
N ILE A 262 -15.21 4.59 34.36
CA ILE A 262 -16.52 4.24 33.82
C ILE A 262 -16.60 2.71 33.75
N THR A 263 -17.59 2.13 34.41
CA THR A 263 -17.86 0.69 34.33
C THR A 263 -18.96 0.43 33.30
N ILE A 264 -18.67 -0.39 32.30
CA ILE A 264 -19.58 -0.79 31.24
C ILE A 264 -19.99 -2.25 31.48
N LYS A 265 -21.29 -2.51 31.62
CA LYS A 265 -21.85 -3.86 31.78
C LYS A 265 -22.75 -4.21 30.61
N GLY A 266 -22.45 -5.31 29.91
CA GLY A 266 -23.32 -5.87 28.87
C GLY A 266 -23.41 -7.39 28.98
N GLY A 267 -24.63 -7.90 29.21
CA GLY A 267 -24.84 -9.32 29.53
C GLY A 267 -24.04 -9.75 30.77
N GLU A 268 -23.20 -10.78 30.64
CA GLU A 268 -22.31 -11.28 31.71
C GLU A 268 -20.93 -10.59 31.77
N ARG A 269 -20.63 -9.64 30.85
CA ARG A 269 -19.31 -9.02 30.76
C ARG A 269 -19.31 -7.63 31.38
N GLU A 270 -18.28 -7.35 32.19
CA GLU A 270 -18.02 -6.07 32.84
C GLU A 270 -16.65 -5.55 32.41
N TYR A 271 -16.60 -4.32 31.90
CA TYR A 271 -15.37 -3.64 31.48
C TYR A 271 -15.19 -2.37 32.31
N LEU A 272 -13.94 -2.09 32.69
CA LEU A 272 -13.57 -0.89 33.42
C LEU A 272 -12.72 0.01 32.50
N LEU A 273 -13.17 1.24 32.28
CA LEU A 273 -12.43 2.26 31.55
C LEU A 273 -11.95 3.33 32.52
N GLU A 274 -10.66 3.63 32.54
CA GLU A 274 -10.12 4.77 33.26
C GLU A 274 -10.29 6.04 32.42
N ARG A 275 -10.64 7.17 33.05
CA ARG A 275 -10.60 8.47 32.36
C ARG A 275 -9.15 8.90 32.24
N GLY A 276 -8.67 9.03 31.00
CA GLY A 276 -7.37 9.66 30.68
C GLY A 276 -7.40 11.18 30.86
#